data_AF-A0A8J3SE22-F1
#
_entry.id   AF-A0A8J3SE22-F1
#
_cell.length_a   1.000
_cell.length_b   1.000
_cell.length_c   1.000
_cell.angle_alpha   90.00
_cell.angle_beta   90.00
_cell.angle_gamma   90.00
#
_symmetry.space_group_name_H-M   'P 1'
#
loop_
_entity.id
_entity.type
_entity.pdbx_description
1 polymer ?
#
loop_
_entity_poly.entity_id
_entity_poly.type
_entity_poly.pdbx_seq_one_letter_code
_entity_poly.pdbx_strand_id
1 'polypeptide(L)'
;MFTTGYRRQVRTRLLERAREDGRIAGAAITGSAAHDAEDRWSDIDLFFGVAAGSSLEEVLSDWSDFAYRELGAVHHFDLRSGPAIYRAFLLGELLEIDLGFTPVAAFGPLGTGGFRLVFGEAADRRAGASDPGHLIGLAWHHVLHARTSVERGAVWQAEYWISGVRDHTLALACLRLGHPAGYAKGADRLPAEITGPVREALVRALDVGELSRALEAATRALLRELRESDAGVAAALEGPLLDLAAVPASPARNRTPSDRGVPGA
;
A
#
# COMPACT_ATOMS: atom_id res chain seq x y z
N MET A 1 -20.22 14.36 7.10
CA MET A 1 -19.06 13.54 7.49
C MET A 1 -19.44 12.87 8.80
N PHE A 2 -19.20 11.56 8.91
CA PHE A 2 -19.70 10.76 10.03
C PHE A 2 -19.21 11.25 11.39
N THR A 3 -19.95 10.90 12.44
CA THR A 3 -19.56 11.12 13.84
C THR A 3 -19.06 9.83 14.49
N THR A 4 -18.22 9.95 15.50
CA THR A 4 -17.76 8.77 16.29
C THR A 4 -18.93 8.05 16.98
N GLY A 5 -20.00 8.77 17.34
CA GLY A 5 -21.24 8.20 17.86
C GLY A 5 -21.95 7.32 16.82
N TYR A 6 -22.10 7.82 15.60
CA TYR A 6 -22.68 7.05 14.50
C TYR A 6 -21.83 5.82 14.16
N ARG A 7 -20.50 5.96 14.04
CA ARG A 7 -19.58 4.82 13.84
C ARG A 7 -19.78 3.74 14.90
N ARG A 8 -19.81 4.13 16.18
CA ARG A 8 -20.01 3.19 17.29
C ARG A 8 -21.35 2.48 17.18
N GLN A 9 -22.42 3.18 16.84
CA GLN A 9 -23.76 2.60 16.65
C GLN A 9 -23.77 1.57 15.52
N VAL A 10 -23.15 1.90 14.37
CA VAL A 10 -23.05 0.98 13.23
C VAL A 10 -22.27 -0.28 13.61
N ARG A 11 -21.11 -0.13 14.26
CA ARG A 11 -20.33 -1.28 14.75
C ARG A 11 -21.13 -2.16 15.71
N THR A 12 -21.88 -1.56 16.64
CA THR A 12 -22.75 -2.32 17.54
C THR A 12 -23.79 -3.14 16.78
N ARG A 13 -24.51 -2.54 15.81
CA ARG A 13 -25.49 -3.26 14.99
C ARG A 13 -24.87 -4.41 14.19
N LEU A 14 -23.68 -4.22 13.63
CA LEU A 14 -22.95 -5.27 12.90
C LEU A 14 -22.59 -6.45 13.82
N LEU A 15 -22.08 -6.16 15.02
CA LEU A 15 -21.71 -7.21 15.99
C LEU A 15 -22.93 -7.92 16.58
N GLU A 16 -24.04 -7.22 16.79
CA GLU A 16 -25.32 -7.83 17.19
C GLU A 16 -25.83 -8.78 16.10
N ARG A 17 -25.87 -8.33 14.85
CA ARG A 17 -26.20 -9.19 13.71
C ARG A 17 -25.29 -10.41 13.62
N ALA A 18 -23.98 -10.25 13.81
CA ALA A 18 -23.03 -11.36 13.79
C ALA A 18 -23.35 -12.42 14.86
N ARG A 19 -23.84 -12.01 16.04
CA ARG A 19 -24.24 -12.95 17.10
C ARG A 19 -25.54 -13.68 16.79
N GLU A 20 -26.44 -13.07 16.04
CA GLU A 20 -27.73 -13.64 15.66
C GLU A 20 -27.65 -14.52 14.40
N ASP A 21 -26.64 -14.30 13.56
CA ASP A 21 -26.40 -15.11 12.36
C ASP A 21 -25.66 -16.41 12.71
N GLY A 22 -26.41 -17.52 12.78
CA GLY A 22 -25.86 -18.84 13.09
C GLY A 22 -24.81 -19.37 12.11
N ARG A 23 -24.59 -18.69 10.98
CA ARG A 23 -23.50 -18.99 10.03
C ARG A 23 -22.19 -18.32 10.42
N ILE A 24 -22.19 -17.38 11.36
CA ILE A 24 -20.98 -16.73 11.89
C ILE A 24 -20.56 -17.44 13.18
N ALA A 25 -19.51 -18.25 13.09
CA ALA A 25 -18.95 -19.00 14.22
C ALA A 25 -17.98 -18.18 15.09
N GLY A 26 -17.48 -17.06 14.59
CA GLY A 26 -16.61 -16.17 15.35
C GLY A 26 -16.55 -14.76 14.77
N ALA A 27 -16.28 -13.79 15.63
CA ALA A 27 -16.11 -12.39 15.24
C ALA A 27 -14.95 -11.75 16.00
N ALA A 28 -14.20 -10.91 15.30
CA ALA A 28 -13.13 -10.09 15.87
C ALA A 28 -13.23 -8.66 15.37
N ILE A 29 -12.85 -7.72 16.22
CA ILE A 29 -12.54 -6.35 15.82
C ILE A 29 -11.08 -6.35 15.36
N THR A 30 -10.81 -5.77 14.19
CA THR A 30 -9.46 -5.63 13.64
C THR A 30 -9.06 -4.16 13.53
N GLY A 31 -7.96 -3.87 12.84
CA GLY A 31 -7.53 -2.50 12.58
C GLY A 31 -7.19 -1.70 13.85
N SER A 32 -7.48 -0.40 13.82
CA SER A 32 -7.14 0.53 14.92
C SER A 32 -7.95 0.24 16.19
N ALA A 33 -9.20 -0.20 16.05
CA ALA A 33 -10.13 -0.50 17.14
C ALA A 33 -9.75 -1.75 17.96
N ALA A 34 -8.90 -2.62 17.41
CA ALA A 34 -8.37 -3.75 18.15
C ALA A 34 -7.33 -3.34 19.20
N HIS A 35 -6.68 -2.17 19.03
CA HIS A 35 -5.63 -1.64 19.91
C HIS A 35 -6.04 -0.38 20.66
N ASP A 36 -7.35 -0.08 20.71
CA ASP A 36 -7.90 1.15 21.29
C ASP A 36 -7.26 2.45 20.72
N ALA A 37 -6.87 2.40 19.45
CA ALA A 37 -6.17 3.48 18.74
C ALA A 37 -7.06 4.22 17.72
N GLU A 38 -8.39 4.06 17.81
CA GLU A 38 -9.32 4.78 16.93
C GLU A 38 -9.32 6.29 17.22
N ASP A 39 -9.42 7.09 16.16
CA ASP A 39 -9.69 8.51 16.23
C ASP A 39 -11.01 8.87 15.53
N ARG A 40 -11.22 10.14 15.17
CA ARG A 40 -12.44 10.59 14.47
C ARG A 40 -12.49 10.24 12.99
N TRP A 41 -11.39 9.76 12.41
CA TRP A 41 -11.23 9.41 10.99
C TRP A 41 -11.22 7.91 10.76
N SER A 42 -11.06 7.11 11.82
CA SER A 42 -11.07 5.64 11.71
C SER A 42 -12.43 5.11 11.24
N ASP A 43 -12.34 4.11 10.37
CA ASP A 43 -13.36 3.23 9.82
C ASP A 43 -13.77 2.13 10.81
N ILE A 44 -14.55 1.14 10.32
CA ILE A 44 -14.92 -0.06 11.08
C ILE A 44 -14.31 -1.28 10.41
N ASP A 45 -13.32 -1.91 11.04
CA ASP A 45 -12.81 -3.21 10.60
C ASP A 45 -13.38 -4.35 11.46
N LEU A 46 -14.10 -5.28 10.83
CA LEU A 46 -14.56 -6.52 11.46
C LEU A 46 -14.13 -7.74 10.65
N PHE A 47 -13.80 -8.82 11.35
CA PHE A 47 -13.43 -10.09 10.75
C PHE A 47 -14.31 -11.22 11.30
N PHE A 48 -14.87 -12.02 10.40
CA PHE A 48 -15.83 -13.06 10.73
C PHE A 48 -15.37 -14.43 10.26
N GLY A 49 -15.47 -15.40 11.15
CA GLY A 49 -15.32 -16.83 10.84
C GLY A 49 -16.66 -17.43 10.47
N VAL A 50 -16.81 -17.84 9.21
CA VAL A 50 -18.00 -18.50 8.68
C VAL A 50 -17.98 -19.98 9.01
N ALA A 51 -19.05 -20.46 9.64
CA ALA A 51 -19.21 -21.81 10.14
C ALA A 51 -19.00 -22.86 9.03
N ALA A 52 -18.46 -24.02 9.42
CA ALA A 52 -18.30 -25.14 8.50
C ALA A 52 -19.66 -25.56 7.90
N GLY A 53 -19.68 -25.80 6.59
CA GLY A 53 -20.91 -26.16 5.86
C GLY A 53 -21.80 -24.97 5.46
N SER A 54 -21.47 -23.74 5.87
CA SER A 54 -22.12 -22.54 5.35
C SER A 54 -21.43 -22.03 4.08
N SER A 55 -22.20 -21.53 3.12
CA SER A 55 -21.65 -20.91 1.91
C SER A 55 -21.14 -19.49 2.22
N LEU A 56 -19.86 -19.25 1.95
CA LEU A 56 -19.25 -17.92 2.10
C LEU A 56 -19.94 -16.89 1.19
N GLU A 57 -20.32 -17.29 -0.02
CA GLU A 57 -20.95 -16.41 -1.01
C GLU A 57 -22.36 -16.02 -0.60
N GLU A 58 -23.16 -16.95 -0.07
CA GLU A 58 -24.51 -16.66 0.45
C GLU A 58 -24.44 -15.72 1.66
N VAL A 59 -23.50 -15.96 2.58
CA VAL A 59 -23.27 -15.07 3.73
C VAL A 59 -22.88 -13.66 3.25
N LEU A 60 -21.93 -13.54 2.32
CA LEU A 60 -21.53 -12.26 1.75
C LEU A 60 -22.71 -11.53 1.09
N SER A 61 -23.52 -12.25 0.30
CA SER A 61 -24.71 -11.69 -0.35
C SER A 61 -25.70 -11.12 0.67
N ASP A 62 -26.06 -11.93 1.68
CA ASP A 62 -27.02 -11.52 2.71
C ASP A 62 -26.52 -10.34 3.56
N TRP A 63 -25.23 -10.32 3.87
CA TRP A 63 -24.60 -9.21 4.61
C TRP A 63 -24.52 -7.94 3.77
N SER A 64 -24.36 -8.07 2.45
CA SER A 64 -24.40 -6.91 1.54
C SER A 64 -25.79 -6.33 1.45
N ASP A 65 -26.78 -7.18 1.29
CA ASP A 65 -28.19 -6.80 1.32
C ASP A 65 -28.55 -6.06 2.60
N PHE A 66 -28.08 -6.55 3.75
CA PHE A 66 -28.22 -5.85 5.03
C PHE A 66 -27.51 -4.49 5.02
N ALA A 67 -26.26 -4.42 4.55
CA ALA A 67 -25.52 -3.16 4.51
C ALA A 67 -26.23 -2.10 3.64
N TYR A 68 -26.76 -2.48 2.48
CA TYR A 68 -27.53 -1.57 1.62
C TYR A 68 -28.87 -1.18 2.23
N ARG A 69 -29.67 -2.15 2.70
CA ARG A 69 -31.04 -1.90 3.15
C ARG A 69 -31.12 -1.26 4.53
N GLU A 70 -30.27 -1.69 5.46
CA GLU A 70 -30.38 -1.35 6.88
C GLU A 70 -29.35 -0.32 7.36
N LEU A 71 -28.22 -0.22 6.67
CA LEU A 71 -27.14 0.71 7.00
C LEU A 71 -27.00 1.84 5.97
N GLY A 72 -27.64 1.73 4.81
CA GLY A 72 -27.57 2.76 3.76
C GLY A 72 -26.22 2.81 3.05
N ALA A 73 -25.59 1.65 2.82
CA ALA A 73 -24.41 1.57 1.97
C ALA A 73 -24.72 2.15 0.58
N VAL A 74 -23.76 2.89 0.01
CA VAL A 74 -23.88 3.48 -1.34
C VAL A 74 -23.10 2.68 -2.38
N HIS A 75 -22.01 2.02 -1.98
CA HIS A 75 -21.19 1.20 -2.85
C HIS A 75 -20.37 0.18 -2.03
N HIS A 76 -19.91 -0.89 -2.67
CA HIS A 76 -18.94 -1.82 -2.08
C HIS A 76 -18.00 -2.41 -3.14
N PHE A 77 -16.88 -2.98 -2.70
CA PHE A 77 -16.01 -3.80 -3.54
C PHE A 77 -15.31 -4.88 -2.69
N ASP A 78 -14.73 -5.87 -3.37
CA ASP A 78 -14.06 -7.00 -2.72
C ASP A 78 -12.54 -6.95 -2.88
N LEU A 79 -11.85 -7.26 -1.80
CA LEU A 79 -10.43 -7.61 -1.74
C LEU A 79 -10.30 -9.07 -1.32
N ARG A 80 -9.57 -9.87 -2.10
CA ARG A 80 -9.33 -11.29 -1.78
C ARG A 80 -7.94 -11.47 -1.21
N SER A 81 -7.83 -12.17 -0.07
CA SER A 81 -6.54 -12.49 0.54
C SER A 81 -6.58 -13.88 1.16
N GLY A 82 -5.87 -14.83 0.52
CA GLY A 82 -5.93 -16.25 0.89
C GLY A 82 -7.39 -16.76 0.91
N PRO A 83 -7.85 -17.39 2.00
CA PRO A 83 -9.21 -17.90 2.10
C PRO A 83 -10.25 -16.82 2.48
N ALA A 84 -9.82 -15.58 2.72
CA ALA A 84 -10.68 -14.49 3.15
C ALA A 84 -11.11 -13.60 1.97
N ILE A 85 -12.34 -13.11 2.07
CA ILE A 85 -12.89 -12.03 1.23
C ILE A 85 -13.21 -10.87 2.15
N TYR A 86 -12.56 -9.72 1.92
CA TYR A 86 -12.85 -8.46 2.58
C TYR A 86 -13.75 -7.64 1.68
N ARG A 87 -14.96 -7.34 2.16
CA ARG A 87 -15.90 -6.47 1.47
C ARG A 87 -15.93 -5.11 2.16
N ALA A 88 -15.38 -4.13 1.47
CA ALA A 88 -15.36 -2.73 1.91
C ALA A 88 -16.65 -2.05 1.42
N PHE A 89 -17.40 -1.44 2.34
CA PHE A 89 -18.61 -0.67 2.05
C PHE A 89 -18.37 0.79 2.34
N LEU A 90 -18.84 1.65 1.45
CA LEU A 90 -18.99 3.08 1.71
C LEU A 90 -20.44 3.36 2.10
N LEU A 91 -20.65 3.99 3.26
CA LEU A 91 -21.96 4.46 3.73
C LEU A 91 -22.16 5.95 3.47
N GLY A 92 -23.38 6.41 3.75
CA GLY A 92 -23.67 7.83 3.91
C GLY A 92 -22.69 8.53 4.85
N GLU A 93 -22.46 9.82 4.61
CA GLU A 93 -21.49 10.65 5.36
C GLU A 93 -20.03 10.17 5.30
N LEU A 94 -19.69 9.30 4.35
CA LEU A 94 -18.34 8.78 4.07
C LEU A 94 -17.76 7.91 5.20
N LEU A 95 -18.61 7.16 5.91
CA LEU A 95 -18.12 6.10 6.80
C LEU A 95 -17.80 4.85 5.98
N GLU A 96 -16.58 4.33 6.14
CA GLU A 96 -16.17 3.04 5.58
C GLU A 96 -16.39 1.90 6.59
N ILE A 97 -16.80 0.74 6.08
CA ILE A 97 -16.93 -0.50 6.83
C ILE A 97 -16.21 -1.61 6.05
N ASP A 98 -15.20 -2.19 6.67
CA ASP A 98 -14.47 -3.33 6.15
C ASP A 98 -14.92 -4.60 6.87
N LEU A 99 -15.64 -5.45 6.13
CA LEU A 99 -16.11 -6.75 6.63
C LEU A 99 -15.33 -7.87 5.95
N GLY A 100 -14.44 -8.50 6.69
CA GLY A 100 -13.74 -9.70 6.23
C GLY A 100 -14.48 -10.98 6.63
N PHE A 101 -14.63 -11.89 5.68
CA PHE A 101 -15.26 -13.20 5.88
C PHE A 101 -14.28 -14.29 5.44
N THR A 102 -14.11 -15.30 6.28
CA THR A 102 -13.25 -16.45 6.01
C THR A 102 -13.91 -17.72 6.53
N PRO A 103 -13.64 -18.91 5.97
CA PRO A 103 -13.99 -20.16 6.65
C PRO A 103 -13.44 -20.19 8.08
N VAL A 104 -14.21 -20.76 9.02
CA VAL A 104 -13.86 -20.79 10.46
C VAL A 104 -12.49 -21.40 10.75
N ALA A 105 -12.07 -22.40 9.99
CA ALA A 105 -10.74 -23.02 10.11
C ALA A 105 -9.58 -22.03 9.85
N ALA A 106 -9.87 -20.91 9.19
CA ALA A 106 -8.93 -19.85 8.87
C ALA A 106 -9.22 -18.54 9.65
N PHE A 107 -10.20 -18.52 10.55
CA PHE A 107 -10.53 -17.36 11.38
C PHE A 107 -9.50 -17.19 12.49
N GLY A 108 -8.64 -16.18 12.39
CA GLY A 108 -7.61 -15.88 13.39
C GLY A 108 -6.81 -14.64 13.02
N PRO A 109 -5.85 -14.23 13.86
CA PRO A 109 -5.02 -13.06 13.59
C PRO A 109 -4.23 -13.21 12.29
N LEU A 110 -4.09 -12.11 11.55
CA LEU A 110 -3.33 -12.03 10.31
C LEU A 110 -2.29 -10.91 10.40
N GLY A 111 -1.03 -11.26 10.11
CA GLY A 111 0.07 -10.30 10.14
C GLY A 111 0.32 -9.73 11.54
N THR A 112 0.89 -8.53 11.59
CA THR A 112 1.07 -7.73 12.81
C THR A 112 -0.10 -6.77 13.08
N GLY A 113 -1.21 -6.93 12.34
CA GLY A 113 -2.42 -6.15 12.52
C GLY A 113 -3.10 -6.45 13.85
N GLY A 114 -3.96 -5.53 14.32
CA GLY A 114 -4.74 -5.75 15.52
C GLY A 114 -5.82 -6.82 15.30
N PHE A 115 -6.00 -7.67 16.31
CA PHE A 115 -7.05 -8.69 16.35
C PHE A 115 -7.56 -8.81 17.79
N ARG A 116 -8.81 -8.37 18.02
CA ARG A 116 -9.48 -8.47 19.31
C ARG A 116 -10.73 -9.31 19.17
N LEU A 117 -10.65 -10.54 19.67
CA LEU A 117 -11.74 -11.51 19.64
C LEU A 117 -12.97 -10.96 20.38
N VAL A 118 -14.14 -11.05 19.75
CA VAL A 118 -15.44 -10.71 20.34
C VAL A 118 -16.17 -11.97 20.78
N PHE A 119 -16.21 -13.01 19.94
CA PHE A 119 -16.72 -14.34 20.27
C PHE A 119 -16.18 -15.39 19.29
N GLY A 120 -16.35 -16.67 19.63
CA GLY A 120 -15.83 -17.81 18.86
C GLY A 120 -14.44 -18.24 19.33
N GLU A 121 -13.75 -19.04 18.51
CA GLU A 121 -12.39 -19.51 18.76
C GLU A 121 -11.50 -19.12 17.58
N ALA A 122 -10.37 -18.48 17.87
CA ALA A 122 -9.41 -18.07 16.84
C ALA A 122 -8.42 -19.20 16.56
N ALA A 123 -8.26 -19.57 15.28
CA ALA A 123 -7.23 -20.46 14.81
C ALA A 123 -5.83 -19.89 15.12
N ASP A 124 -4.91 -20.77 15.54
CA ASP A 124 -3.50 -20.43 15.70
C ASP A 124 -2.87 -20.19 14.32
N ARG A 125 -2.79 -18.92 13.93
CA ARG A 125 -2.21 -18.49 12.67
C ARG A 125 -0.96 -17.67 12.95
N ARG A 126 0.17 -18.13 12.39
CA ARG A 126 1.41 -17.36 12.39
C ARG A 126 1.37 -16.37 11.24
N ALA A 127 1.65 -15.10 11.56
CA ALA A 127 1.90 -14.09 10.55
C ALA A 127 3.07 -14.52 9.66
N GLY A 128 2.92 -14.38 8.34
CA GLY A 128 4.07 -14.44 7.44
C GLY A 128 5.01 -13.26 7.74
N ALA A 129 6.32 -13.53 7.83
CA ALA A 129 7.30 -12.47 7.94
C ALA A 129 7.27 -11.61 6.66
N SER A 130 7.37 -10.29 6.80
CA SER A 130 7.67 -9.44 5.64
C SER A 130 9.05 -9.82 5.12
N ASP A 131 9.21 -9.98 3.81
CA ASP A 131 10.48 -10.33 3.16
C ASP A 131 11.15 -9.04 2.63
N PRO A 132 12.19 -8.53 3.33
CA PRO A 132 12.94 -7.37 2.84
C PRO A 132 13.58 -7.62 1.48
N GLY A 133 14.00 -8.86 1.19
CA GLY A 133 14.60 -9.22 -0.09
C GLY A 133 13.66 -8.99 -1.27
N HIS A 134 12.37 -9.30 -1.10
CA HIS A 134 11.35 -8.99 -2.09
C HIS A 134 11.20 -7.48 -2.34
N LEU A 135 11.16 -6.66 -1.28
CA LEU A 135 11.07 -5.20 -1.40
C LEU A 135 12.30 -4.59 -2.07
N ILE A 136 13.50 -5.07 -1.74
CA ILE A 136 14.74 -4.68 -2.40
C ILE A 136 14.66 -5.03 -3.90
N GLY A 137 14.18 -6.24 -4.21
CA GLY A 137 13.89 -6.72 -5.56
C GLY A 137 13.04 -5.75 -6.37
N LEU A 138 11.89 -5.37 -5.82
CA LEU A 138 10.98 -4.41 -6.45
C LEU A 138 11.61 -3.02 -6.59
N ALA A 139 12.37 -2.56 -5.60
CA ALA A 139 12.95 -1.22 -5.60
C ALA A 139 13.96 -1.01 -6.73
N TRP A 140 14.93 -1.92 -6.92
CA TRP A 140 15.88 -1.80 -8.05
C TRP A 140 15.19 -2.00 -9.40
N HIS A 141 14.19 -2.89 -9.47
CA HIS A 141 13.40 -3.12 -10.66
C HIS A 141 12.69 -1.82 -11.10
N HIS A 142 12.10 -1.09 -10.16
CA HIS A 142 11.45 0.19 -10.43
C HIS A 142 12.44 1.28 -10.89
N VAL A 143 13.67 1.33 -10.36
CA VAL A 143 14.70 2.27 -10.87
C VAL A 143 15.00 2.03 -12.35
N LEU A 144 15.17 0.77 -12.75
CA LEU A 144 15.40 0.38 -14.14
C LEU A 144 14.25 0.80 -15.07
N HIS A 145 13.01 0.55 -14.65
CA HIS A 145 11.82 0.87 -15.43
C HIS A 145 11.52 2.38 -15.48
N ALA A 146 11.81 3.10 -14.39
CA ALA A 146 11.75 4.57 -14.37
C ALA A 146 12.69 5.16 -15.42
N ARG A 147 13.98 4.76 -15.40
CA ARG A 147 14.95 5.25 -16.39
C ARG A 147 14.52 4.96 -17.83
N THR A 148 14.12 3.72 -18.10
CA THR A 148 13.66 3.30 -19.43
C THR A 148 12.45 4.13 -19.89
N SER A 149 11.56 4.48 -18.97
CA SER A 149 10.37 5.30 -19.27
C SER A 149 10.73 6.76 -19.57
N VAL A 150 11.69 7.33 -18.83
CA VAL A 150 12.21 8.69 -19.09
C VAL A 150 12.83 8.78 -20.48
N GLU A 151 13.69 7.82 -20.85
CA GLU A 151 14.33 7.78 -22.18
C GLU A 151 13.33 7.67 -23.34
N ARG A 152 12.20 7.01 -23.09
CA ARG A 152 11.10 6.87 -24.06
C ARG A 152 10.15 8.06 -24.09
N GLY A 153 10.33 9.06 -23.22
CA GLY A 153 9.37 10.15 -23.04
C GLY A 153 8.01 9.70 -22.48
N ALA A 154 7.93 8.52 -21.87
CA ALA A 154 6.71 7.96 -21.27
C ALA A 154 6.50 8.52 -19.86
N VAL A 155 6.20 9.82 -19.78
CA VAL A 155 6.27 10.61 -18.54
C VAL A 155 5.41 10.08 -17.38
N TRP A 156 4.22 9.54 -17.67
CA TRP A 156 3.36 8.94 -16.65
C TRP A 156 3.89 7.61 -16.11
N GLN A 157 4.49 6.79 -16.97
CA GLN A 157 5.14 5.56 -16.51
C GLN A 157 6.37 5.88 -15.68
N ALA A 158 7.16 6.88 -16.09
CA ALA A 158 8.31 7.33 -15.33
C ALA A 158 7.92 7.78 -13.92
N GLU A 159 6.90 8.63 -13.79
CA GLU A 159 6.39 9.07 -12.47
C GLU A 159 5.94 7.88 -11.62
N TYR A 160 5.11 7.00 -12.17
CA TYR A 160 4.62 5.81 -11.47
C TYR A 160 5.77 4.97 -10.88
N TRP A 161 6.78 4.68 -11.70
CA TRP A 161 7.93 3.88 -11.25
C TRP A 161 8.78 4.62 -10.20
N ILE A 162 9.01 5.93 -10.37
CA ILE A 162 9.76 6.75 -9.39
C ILE A 162 9.03 6.78 -8.04
N SER A 163 7.72 6.98 -8.05
CA SER A 163 6.87 6.90 -6.85
C SER A 163 6.97 5.52 -6.20
N GLY A 164 6.98 4.44 -7.00
CA GLY A 164 7.20 3.07 -6.49
C GLY A 164 8.57 2.87 -5.80
N VAL A 165 9.65 3.48 -6.30
CA VAL A 165 10.98 3.45 -5.63
C VAL A 165 10.90 4.11 -4.25
N ARG A 166 10.25 5.28 -4.18
CA ARG A 166 10.04 6.02 -2.93
C ARG A 166 9.24 5.19 -1.93
N ASP A 167 8.15 4.57 -2.38
CA ASP A 167 7.24 3.81 -1.53
C ASP A 167 7.94 2.56 -0.95
N HIS A 168 8.74 1.85 -1.76
CA HIS A 168 9.53 0.71 -1.27
C HIS A 168 10.66 1.12 -0.34
N THR A 169 11.28 2.28 -0.54
CA THR A 169 12.30 2.83 0.37
C THR A 169 11.69 3.11 1.75
N LEU A 170 10.50 3.72 1.81
CA LEU A 170 9.78 3.94 3.07
C LEU A 170 9.38 2.62 3.74
N ALA A 171 8.92 1.64 2.96
CA ALA A 171 8.57 0.32 3.47
C ALA A 171 9.79 -0.39 4.08
N LEU A 172 10.95 -0.37 3.42
CA LEU A 172 12.21 -0.92 3.94
C LEU A 172 12.63 -0.26 5.25
N ALA A 173 12.60 1.08 5.31
CA ALA A 173 12.90 1.81 6.54
C ALA A 173 11.94 1.46 7.68
N CYS A 174 10.65 1.32 7.38
CA CYS A 174 9.66 0.88 8.37
C CYS A 174 9.99 -0.52 8.89
N LEU A 175 10.29 -1.49 8.01
CA LEU A 175 10.65 -2.85 8.43
C LEU A 175 11.90 -2.86 9.31
N ARG A 176 12.96 -2.13 8.92
CA ARG A 176 14.21 -2.04 9.68
C ARG A 176 13.98 -1.48 11.09
N LEU A 177 13.06 -0.53 11.23
CA LEU A 177 12.75 0.11 12.53
C LEU A 177 11.56 -0.53 13.27
N GLY A 178 11.02 -1.66 12.78
CA GLY A 178 9.91 -2.36 13.43
C GLY A 178 8.57 -1.63 13.35
N HIS A 179 8.37 -0.77 12.36
CA HIS A 179 7.10 -0.11 12.08
C HIS A 179 6.27 -0.85 11.02
N PRO A 180 4.94 -0.68 11.00
CA PRO A 180 4.11 -1.20 9.92
C PRO A 180 4.54 -0.64 8.55
N ALA A 181 4.91 -1.50 7.61
CA ALA A 181 5.40 -1.09 6.29
C ALA A 181 4.30 -1.00 5.23
N GLY A 182 3.19 -1.73 5.40
CA GLY A 182 2.07 -1.73 4.45
C GLY A 182 1.39 -0.36 4.37
N TYR A 183 1.06 0.07 3.15
CA TYR A 183 0.39 1.35 2.85
C TYR A 183 1.05 2.58 3.51
N ALA A 184 2.37 2.52 3.72
CA ALA A 184 3.13 3.57 4.42
C ALA A 184 2.61 3.92 5.83
N LYS A 185 1.86 3.03 6.50
CA LYS A 185 1.27 3.28 7.83
C LYS A 185 2.31 3.66 8.91
N GLY A 186 3.56 3.27 8.73
CA GLY A 186 4.68 3.61 9.61
C GLY A 186 5.52 4.81 9.16
N ALA A 187 5.30 5.36 7.96
CA ALA A 187 6.22 6.33 7.36
C ALA A 187 6.33 7.64 8.18
N ASP A 188 5.22 8.13 8.74
CA ASP A 188 5.21 9.35 9.56
C ASP A 188 5.84 9.16 10.95
N ARG A 189 6.20 7.92 11.32
CA ARG A 189 6.97 7.62 12.54
C ARG A 189 8.47 7.58 12.28
N LEU A 190 8.90 7.61 11.01
CA LEU A 190 10.31 7.57 10.65
C LEU A 190 10.99 8.90 11.02
N PRO A 191 12.24 8.84 11.51
CA PRO A 191 13.06 10.03 11.74
C PRO A 191 13.22 10.90 10.49
N ALA A 192 13.32 12.22 10.68
CA ALA A 192 13.44 13.19 9.59
C ALA A 192 14.70 12.95 8.73
N GLU A 193 15.75 12.37 9.31
CA GLU A 193 16.98 11.99 8.64
C GLU A 193 16.76 10.93 7.56
N ILE A 194 15.72 10.10 7.70
CA ILE A 194 15.30 9.11 6.71
C ILE A 194 14.32 9.74 5.71
N THR A 195 13.28 10.44 6.19
CA THR A 195 12.24 10.97 5.30
C THR A 195 12.69 12.18 4.47
N GLY A 196 13.70 12.93 4.92
CA GLY A 196 14.24 14.10 4.22
C GLY A 196 14.75 13.77 2.82
N PRO A 197 15.72 12.84 2.66
CA PRO A 197 16.15 12.39 1.34
C PRO A 197 15.03 11.82 0.48
N VAL A 198 14.10 11.05 1.08
CA VAL A 198 12.95 10.46 0.38
C VAL A 198 12.00 11.55 -0.14
N ARG A 199 11.83 12.67 0.57
CA ARG A 199 11.03 13.82 0.14
C ARG A 199 11.57 14.45 -1.15
N GLU A 200 12.88 14.47 -1.34
CA GLU A 200 13.46 15.03 -2.56
C GLU A 200 13.12 14.23 -3.83
N ALA A 201 12.70 12.97 -3.67
CA ALA A 201 12.22 12.10 -4.73
C ALA A 201 10.77 12.39 -5.20
N LEU A 202 10.07 13.35 -4.58
CA LEU A 202 8.75 13.77 -5.07
C LEU A 202 8.87 14.39 -6.46
N VAL A 203 8.13 13.84 -7.42
CA VAL A 203 7.98 14.39 -8.78
C VAL A 203 7.02 15.58 -8.71
N ARG A 204 7.52 16.77 -9.06
CA ARG A 204 6.78 18.05 -8.96
C ARG A 204 6.18 18.48 -10.29
N ALA A 205 6.68 17.94 -11.40
CA ALA A 205 6.25 18.16 -12.77
C ALA A 205 6.64 16.96 -13.66
N LEU A 206 6.00 16.83 -14.82
CA LEU A 206 6.18 15.69 -15.72
C LEU A 206 7.15 15.95 -16.88
N ASP A 207 7.98 16.99 -16.80
CA ASP A 207 9.06 17.17 -17.75
C ASP A 207 10.25 16.24 -17.46
N VAL A 208 11.04 15.96 -18.49
CA VAL A 208 12.17 15.02 -18.42
C VAL A 208 13.18 15.43 -17.36
N GLY A 209 13.46 16.73 -17.21
CA GLY A 209 14.45 17.21 -16.25
C GLY A 209 14.03 16.93 -14.81
N GLU A 210 12.76 17.21 -14.49
CA GLU A 210 12.19 16.93 -13.18
C GLU A 210 12.09 15.43 -12.88
N LEU A 211 11.67 14.61 -13.85
CA LEU A 211 11.62 13.15 -13.69
C LEU A 211 13.01 12.56 -13.47
N SER A 212 14.02 13.02 -14.20
CA SER A 212 15.41 12.60 -13.99
C SER A 212 15.94 13.00 -12.62
N ARG A 213 15.67 14.24 -12.16
CA ARG A 213 16.03 14.70 -10.80
C ARG A 213 15.39 13.83 -9.73
N ALA A 214 14.09 13.58 -9.84
CA ALA A 214 13.34 12.79 -8.88
C ALA A 214 13.81 11.34 -8.84
N LEU A 215 14.13 10.74 -10.00
CA LEU A 215 14.73 9.41 -10.09
C LEU A 215 16.10 9.37 -9.38
N GLU A 216 16.97 10.34 -9.62
CA GLU A 216 18.26 10.41 -8.92
C GLU A 216 18.10 10.49 -7.41
N ALA A 217 17.21 11.36 -6.93
CA ALA A 217 16.92 11.47 -5.50
C ALA A 217 16.34 10.18 -4.91
N ALA A 218 15.41 9.53 -5.62
CA ALA A 218 14.81 8.26 -5.21
C ALA A 218 15.87 7.16 -5.09
N THR A 219 16.74 7.03 -6.09
CA THR A 219 17.82 6.05 -6.10
C THR A 219 18.83 6.28 -4.98
N ARG A 220 19.21 7.53 -4.72
CA ARG A 220 20.12 7.85 -3.61
C ARG A 220 19.50 7.55 -2.24
N ALA A 221 18.21 7.84 -2.07
CA ALA A 221 17.48 7.51 -0.85
C ALA A 221 17.40 5.98 -0.64
N LEU A 222 17.09 5.22 -1.70
CA LEU A 222 17.11 3.76 -1.69
C LEU A 222 18.48 3.23 -1.26
N LEU A 223 19.56 3.66 -1.93
CA LEU A 223 20.91 3.20 -1.61
C LEU A 223 21.31 3.54 -0.17
N ARG A 224 20.89 4.69 0.36
CA ARG A 224 21.12 5.01 1.77
C ARG A 224 20.41 4.03 2.70
N GLU A 225 19.15 3.74 2.44
CA GLU A 225 18.40 2.76 3.23
C GLU A 225 19.01 1.36 3.12
N LEU A 226 19.43 0.95 1.92
CA LEU A 226 20.10 -0.33 1.70
C LEU A 226 21.40 -0.44 2.49
N ARG A 227 22.20 0.62 2.62
CA ARG A 227 23.43 0.57 3.44
C ARG A 227 23.15 0.28 4.91
N GLU A 228 21.99 0.71 5.43
CA GLU A 228 21.56 0.45 6.81
C GLU A 228 20.89 -0.92 6.97
N SER A 229 20.21 -1.44 5.94
CA SER A 229 19.48 -2.71 6.01
C SER A 229 20.30 -3.93 5.57
N ASP A 230 21.11 -3.78 4.52
CA ASP A 230 21.95 -4.81 3.91
C ASP A 230 23.12 -4.17 3.13
N ALA A 231 24.24 -3.95 3.82
CA ALA A 231 25.41 -3.31 3.24
C ALA A 231 26.03 -4.11 2.06
N GLY A 232 25.88 -5.43 2.04
CA GLY A 232 26.40 -6.28 0.96
C GLY A 232 25.61 -6.07 -0.33
N VAL A 233 24.28 -6.07 -0.24
CA VAL A 233 23.40 -5.76 -1.37
C VAL A 233 23.56 -4.31 -1.81
N ALA A 234 23.70 -3.36 -0.88
CA ALA A 234 23.97 -1.97 -1.21
C ALA A 234 25.24 -1.82 -2.08
N ALA A 235 26.34 -2.46 -1.69
CA ALA A 235 27.60 -2.42 -2.43
C ALA A 235 27.47 -3.03 -3.84
N ALA A 236 26.70 -4.10 -3.99
CA ALA A 236 26.47 -4.73 -5.29
C ALA A 236 25.61 -3.89 -6.24
N LEU A 237 24.63 -3.15 -5.70
CA LEU A 237 23.67 -2.36 -6.48
C LEU A 237 24.09 -0.90 -6.72
N GLU A 238 25.01 -0.36 -5.91
CA GLU A 238 25.36 1.07 -5.93
C GLU A 238 25.77 1.60 -7.32
N GLY A 239 26.76 0.98 -7.95
CA GLY A 239 27.22 1.38 -9.29
C GLY A 239 26.11 1.32 -10.33
N PRO A 240 25.50 0.14 -10.56
CA PRO A 240 24.44 -0.02 -11.56
C PRO A 240 23.25 0.93 -11.37
N LEU A 241 22.83 1.16 -10.13
CA LEU A 241 21.69 2.04 -9.86
C LEU A 241 22.02 3.52 -10.06
N LEU A 242 23.22 3.96 -9.65
CA LEU A 242 23.65 5.34 -9.90
C LEU A 242 23.82 5.61 -11.39
N ASP A 243 24.35 4.66 -12.16
CA ASP A 243 24.48 4.78 -13.62
C ASP A 243 23.11 4.91 -14.30
N LEU A 244 22.11 4.12 -13.86
CA LEU A 244 20.74 4.22 -14.35
C LEU A 244 20.08 5.56 -14.01
N ALA A 245 20.36 6.10 -12.82
CA ALA A 245 19.72 7.32 -12.34
C ALA A 245 20.38 8.62 -12.86
N ALA A 246 21.63 8.53 -13.34
CA ALA A 246 22.36 9.68 -13.87
C ALA A 246 21.68 10.28 -15.11
N VAL A 247 21.41 11.59 -15.11
CA VAL A 247 20.87 12.30 -16.28
C VAL A 247 21.83 12.11 -17.46
N PRO A 248 21.37 11.67 -18.64
CA PRO A 248 22.25 11.64 -19.81
C PRO A 248 22.67 13.08 -20.11
N ALA A 249 23.98 13.31 -20.28
CA ALA A 249 24.46 14.56 -20.84
C ALA A 249 23.73 14.76 -22.17
N SER A 250 23.05 15.90 -22.32
CA SER A 250 22.29 16.22 -23.52
C SER A 250 23.16 15.92 -24.75
N PRO A 251 22.70 15.13 -25.75
CA PRO A 251 23.46 15.01 -26.97
C PRO A 251 23.51 16.41 -27.56
N ALA A 252 24.72 17.00 -27.57
CA ALA A 252 24.95 18.27 -28.22
C ALA A 252 24.29 18.20 -29.59
N ARG A 253 23.32 19.09 -29.84
CA ARG A 253 22.71 19.23 -31.15
C ARG A 253 23.82 19.59 -32.11
N ASN A 254 24.42 18.60 -32.77
CA ASN A 254 25.24 18.82 -33.96
C ASN A 254 24.30 19.33 -35.05
N ARG A 255 23.99 20.63 -35.02
CA ARG A 255 23.56 21.38 -36.19
C ARG A 255 24.83 21.95 -36.81
N THR A 256 25.42 21.23 -37.74
CA THR A 256 26.23 21.87 -38.77
C THR A 256 25.27 22.58 -39.72
N PRO A 257 25.41 23.89 -39.96
CA PRO A 257 24.85 24.50 -41.15
C PRO A 257 25.65 23.94 -42.33
N SER A 258 24.98 23.26 -43.25
CA SER A 258 25.59 22.95 -44.54
C SER A 258 25.81 24.26 -45.29
N ASP A 259 27.08 24.60 -45.40
CA ASP A 259 27.60 25.57 -46.34
C ASP A 259 27.26 25.08 -47.77
N ARG A 260 26.27 25.70 -48.40
CA ARG A 260 26.13 25.71 -49.86
C ARG A 260 26.32 27.14 -50.33
N GLY A 261 27.57 27.57 -50.34
CA GLY A 261 28.02 28.55 -51.31
C GLY A 261 27.73 28.03 -52.72
N VAL A 262 26.95 28.80 -53.46
CA VAL A 262 26.90 28.72 -54.92
C VAL A 262 27.64 29.95 -55.43
N PRO A 263 28.78 29.80 -56.14
CA PRO A 263 29.28 30.84 -57.01
C PRO A 263 29.07 30.44 -58.49
N GLY A 264 28.55 31.38 -59.27
CA GLY A 264 28.81 31.41 -60.71
C GLY A 264 27.61 31.68 -61.61
N ALA A 265 27.56 32.93 -62.09
CA ALA A 265 27.12 33.45 -63.40
C ALA A 265 25.77 33.00 -63.97
#